data_AF-A0A967K555-F1
#
_entry.id   AF-A0A967K555-F1
#
_cell.length_a   1.000
_cell.length_b   1.000
_cell.length_c   1.000
_cell.angle_alpha   90.00
_cell.angle_beta   90.00
_cell.angle_gamma   90.00
#
_symmetry.space_group_name_H-M   'P 1'
#
loop_
_entity.id
_entity.type
_entity.pdbx_description
1 polymer ?
#
loop_
_entity_poly.entity_id
_entity_poly.type
_entity_poly.pdbx_seq_one_letter_code
_entity_poly.pdbx_strand_id
1 'polypeptide(L)'
;GALKDKDGVFKAAHTGTLFLDEIGNTSPAIQMKLLRVLDDQVIMPVGSTQSLKVDVRLVAATNANLEEEVMAKHFREDLFYRLNVFTVQIPPLRERRDDIFLLVEH
;
A
#
# COMPACT_ATOMS: atom_id res chain seq x y z
N GLY A 1 -11.75 -29.55 5.44
CA GLY A 1 -11.50 -28.72 6.63
C GLY A 1 -10.13 -28.10 6.49
N ALA A 2 -10.07 -26.79 6.29
CA ALA A 2 -8.80 -26.09 6.10
C ALA A 2 -8.20 -25.74 7.47
N LEU A 3 -7.01 -26.27 7.74
CA LEU A 3 -6.24 -26.04 8.94
C LEU A 3 -5.64 -24.62 8.89
N LYS A 4 -6.13 -23.76 9.81
CA LYS A 4 -5.71 -22.38 10.11
C LYS A 4 -6.03 -21.34 9.02
N ASP A 5 -7.11 -20.59 9.23
CA ASP A 5 -7.23 -19.23 8.69
C ASP A 5 -6.00 -18.43 9.12
N LYS A 6 -5.13 -18.10 8.16
CA LYS A 6 -4.09 -17.10 8.40
C LYS A 6 -4.77 -15.74 8.43
N ASP A 7 -4.55 -15.00 9.50
CA ASP A 7 -5.02 -13.62 9.58
C ASP A 7 -4.49 -12.83 8.37
N GLY A 8 -5.40 -12.15 7.67
CA GLY A 8 -5.05 -11.29 6.55
C GLY A 8 -4.13 -10.15 7.01
N VAL A 9 -3.33 -9.60 6.08
CA VAL A 9 -2.27 -8.62 6.40
C VAL A 9 -2.77 -7.39 7.19
N PHE A 10 -3.98 -6.89 6.90
CA PHE A 10 -4.56 -5.78 7.65
C PHE A 10 -4.94 -6.13 9.09
N LYS A 11 -5.40 -7.36 9.33
CA LYS A 11 -5.70 -7.83 10.68
C LYS A 11 -4.41 -8.04 11.47
N ALA A 12 -3.38 -8.59 10.82
CA ALA A 12 -2.07 -8.78 11.42
C ALA A 12 -1.37 -7.45 11.74
N ALA A 13 -1.61 -6.39 10.95
CA ALA A 13 -1.04 -5.07 11.14
C ALA A 13 -1.91 -4.14 12.02
N HIS A 14 -2.98 -4.65 12.63
CA HIS A 14 -3.84 -3.86 13.52
C HIS A 14 -3.01 -3.19 14.62
N THR A 15 -3.29 -1.91 14.87
CA THR A 15 -2.55 -0.95 15.72
C THR A 15 -1.07 -0.77 15.36
N GLY A 16 -0.66 -1.21 14.17
CA GLY A 16 0.69 -1.15 13.66
C GLY A 16 0.80 -0.40 12.33
N THR A 17 1.82 -0.75 11.55
CA THR A 17 2.08 -0.18 10.22
C THR A 17 2.10 -1.29 9.17
N LEU A 18 1.43 -1.05 8.05
CA LEU A 18 1.47 -1.90 6.86
C LEU A 18 2.25 -1.19 5.75
N PHE A 19 3.33 -1.82 5.30
CA PHE A 19 4.06 -1.39 4.12
C PHE A 19 3.54 -2.14 2.88
N LEU A 20 3.17 -1.40 1.84
CA LEU A 20 2.77 -1.96 0.55
C LEU A 20 3.78 -1.53 -0.52
N ASP A 21 4.47 -2.49 -1.10
CA ASP A 21 5.35 -2.27 -2.23
C ASP A 21 4.60 -2.41 -3.56
N GLU A 22 5.08 -1.71 -4.58
CA GLU A 22 4.53 -1.67 -5.94
C GLU A 22 3.01 -1.46 -6.03
N ILE A 23 2.50 -0.46 -5.29
CA ILE A 23 1.07 -0.17 -5.25
C ILE A 23 0.46 0.13 -6.63
N GLY A 24 1.26 0.69 -7.56
CA GLY A 24 0.84 0.98 -8.93
C GLY A 24 0.39 -0.24 -9.73
N ASN A 25 0.88 -1.44 -9.39
CA ASN A 25 0.54 -2.68 -10.08
C ASN A 25 -0.66 -3.42 -9.48
N THR A 26 -1.37 -2.82 -8.52
CA THR A 26 -2.52 -3.46 -7.89
C THR A 26 -3.73 -3.50 -8.82
N SER A 27 -4.47 -4.62 -8.82
CA SER A 27 -5.68 -4.75 -9.63
C SER A 27 -6.78 -3.79 -9.16
N PRO A 28 -7.73 -3.39 -10.03
CA PRO A 28 -8.82 -2.48 -9.66
C PRO A 28 -9.64 -2.96 -8.46
N ALA A 29 -9.81 -4.28 -8.31
CA ALA A 29 -10.50 -4.87 -7.17
C ALA A 29 -9.74 -4.69 -5.85
N ILE A 30 -8.40 -4.74 -5.89
CA ILE A 30 -7.56 -4.46 -4.72
C ILE A 30 -7.57 -2.96 -4.42
N GLN A 31 -7.46 -2.10 -5.43
CA GLN A 31 -7.53 -0.65 -5.26
C GLN A 31 -8.83 -0.22 -4.54
N MET A 32 -9.99 -0.79 -4.94
CA MET A 32 -11.26 -0.54 -4.25
C MET A 32 -11.26 -1.00 -2.78
N LYS A 33 -10.63 -2.13 -2.48
CA LYS A 33 -10.54 -2.62 -1.10
C LYS A 33 -9.64 -1.71 -0.26
N LEU A 34 -8.50 -1.29 -0.81
CA LEU A 34 -7.58 -0.38 -0.14
C LEU A 34 -8.25 0.96 0.19
N LEU A 35 -8.98 1.54 -0.77
CA LEU A 35 -9.73 2.77 -0.56
C LEU A 35 -10.71 2.63 0.60
N ARG A 36 -11.47 1.53 0.67
CA ARG A 36 -12.38 1.27 1.80
C ARG A 36 -11.67 1.17 3.15
N VAL A 37 -10.48 0.57 3.20
CA VAL A 37 -9.72 0.54 4.46
C VAL A 37 -9.27 1.95 4.85
N LEU A 38 -8.82 2.75 3.90
CA LEU A 38 -8.37 4.12 4.14
C LEU A 38 -9.50 5.07 4.55
N ASP A 39 -10.70 4.90 3.99
CA ASP A 39 -11.86 5.73 4.28
C ASP A 39 -12.60 5.30 5.56
N ASP A 40 -12.92 4.00 5.67
CA ASP A 40 -13.85 3.49 6.68
C ASP A 40 -13.15 2.74 7.83
N GLN A 41 -11.83 2.50 7.71
CA GLN A 41 -11.05 1.72 8.69
C GLN A 41 -11.64 0.34 8.94
N VAL A 42 -12.21 -0.29 7.90
CA VAL A 42 -12.78 -1.65 7.98
C VAL A 42 -12.26 -2.55 6.89
N ILE A 43 -12.15 -3.84 7.22
CA ILE A 43 -11.90 -4.92 6.28
C ILE A 43 -13.03 -5.94 6.32
N MET A 44 -13.23 -6.64 5.21
CA MET A 44 -14.12 -7.79 5.13
C MET A 44 -13.28 -9.04 4.79
N PRO A 45 -13.12 -9.99 5.73
CA PRO A 45 -12.45 -11.25 5.44
C PRO A 45 -13.12 -12.01 4.30
N VAL A 46 -12.34 -12.78 3.54
CA VAL A 46 -12.87 -13.58 2.42
C VAL A 46 -13.89 -14.58 2.97
N GLY A 47 -15.09 -14.63 2.37
CA GLY A 47 -16.18 -15.52 2.79
C GLY A 47 -16.95 -15.06 4.05
N SER A 48 -16.55 -13.95 4.67
CA SER A 48 -17.30 -13.34 5.77
C SER A 48 -18.32 -12.32 5.25
N THR A 49 -19.45 -12.21 5.94
CA THR A 49 -20.42 -11.10 5.76
C THR A 49 -20.24 -10.00 6.80
N GLN A 50 -19.34 -10.21 7.77
CA GLN A 50 -19.07 -9.25 8.84
C GLN A 50 -17.81 -8.45 8.53
N SER A 51 -17.94 -7.14 8.68
CA SER A 51 -16.81 -6.20 8.62
C SER A 51 -16.09 -6.13 9.96
N LEU A 52 -14.77 -5.98 9.93
CA LEU A 52 -13.91 -5.84 11.10
C LEU A 52 -13.25 -4.46 11.06
N LYS A 53 -13.33 -3.70 12.15
CA LYS A 53 -12.57 -2.46 12.30
C LYS A 53 -11.08 -2.75 12.42
N VAL A 54 -10.27 -1.94 11.77
CA VAL A 54 -8.81 -1.98 11.83
C VAL A 54 -8.26 -0.56 11.94
N ASP A 55 -7.33 -0.35 12.86
CA ASP A 55 -6.48 0.83 12.93
C ASP A 55 -5.11 0.43 12.37
N VAL A 56 -4.71 1.01 11.23
CA VAL A 56 -3.44 0.67 10.57
C VAL A 56 -2.87 1.92 9.94
N ARG A 57 -1.60 2.22 10.22
CA ARG A 57 -0.84 3.20 9.46
C ARG A 57 -0.40 2.57 8.14
N LEU A 58 -0.79 3.15 7.02
CA LEU A 58 -0.36 2.68 5.70
C LEU A 58 0.88 3.46 5.22
N VAL A 59 1.88 2.74 4.71
CA VAL A 59 3.00 3.30 3.95
C VAL A 59 3.05 2.57 2.62
N ALA A 60 2.98 3.29 1.51
CA ALA A 60 3.02 2.70 0.18
C ALA A 60 4.26 3.15 -0.58
N ALA A 61 4.79 2.27 -1.42
CA ALA A 61 5.86 2.54 -2.36
C ALA A 61 5.46 2.04 -3.75
N THR A 62 6.03 2.65 -4.78
CA THR A 62 5.94 2.17 -6.16
C THR A 62 7.03 2.81 -7.00
N ASN A 63 7.45 2.10 -8.04
CA ASN A 63 8.29 2.65 -9.10
C ASN A 63 7.50 3.31 -10.24
N ALA A 64 6.18 3.13 -10.28
CA ALA A 64 5.31 3.63 -11.33
C ALA A 64 4.98 5.11 -11.10
N ASN A 65 4.81 5.86 -12.19
CA ASN A 65 4.26 7.22 -12.10
C ASN A 65 2.75 7.13 -11.91
N LEU A 66 2.28 7.26 -10.66
CA LEU A 66 0.85 7.16 -10.36
C LEU A 66 -0.01 8.23 -11.03
N GLU A 67 0.54 9.41 -11.32
CA GLU A 67 -0.20 10.46 -12.05
C GLU A 67 -0.50 10.00 -13.49
N GLU A 68 0.49 9.40 -14.16
CA GLU A 68 0.32 8.81 -15.50
C GLU A 68 -0.64 7.62 -15.47
N GLU A 69 -0.54 6.75 -14.45
CA GLU A 69 -1.45 5.60 -14.31
C GLU A 69 -2.90 6.02 -14.02
N VAL A 70 -3.12 7.14 -13.33
CA VAL A 70 -4.44 7.75 -13.15
C VAL A 70 -4.97 8.27 -14.48
N MET A 71 -4.16 9.00 -15.26
CA MET A 71 -4.55 9.48 -16.59
C MET A 71 -4.86 8.32 -17.55
N ALA A 72 -4.12 7.22 -17.45
CA ALA A 72 -4.36 5.98 -18.21
C ALA A 72 -5.55 5.15 -17.70
N LYS A 73 -6.18 5.55 -16.58
CA LYS A 73 -7.28 4.83 -15.90
C LYS A 73 -6.90 3.43 -15.40
N HIS A 74 -5.61 3.17 -15.20
CA HIS A 74 -5.13 1.94 -14.56
C HIS A 74 -5.10 2.06 -13.03
N PHE A 75 -4.99 3.29 -12.53
CA PHE A 75 -5.04 3.58 -11.11
C PHE A 75 -6.20 4.52 -10.79
N ARG A 76 -6.90 4.27 -9.69
CA ARG A 76 -8.03 5.12 -9.30
C ARG A 76 -7.54 6.46 -8.76
N GLU A 77 -8.13 7.52 -9.27
CA GLU A 77 -7.86 8.90 -8.84
C GLU A 77 -8.16 9.12 -7.35
N ASP A 78 -9.25 8.55 -6.82
CA ASP A 78 -9.61 8.68 -5.41
C ASP A 78 -8.58 8.04 -4.46
N LEU A 79 -8.10 6.84 -4.80
CA LEU A 79 -7.03 6.17 -4.07
C LEU A 79 -5.72 6.95 -4.16
N PHE A 80 -5.39 7.51 -5.33
CA PHE A 80 -4.21 8.34 -5.51
C PHE A 80 -4.22 9.53 -4.56
N TYR A 81 -5.32 10.30 -4.50
CA TYR A 81 -5.41 11.44 -3.58
C TYR A 81 -5.35 11.04 -2.10
N ARG A 82 -5.87 9.85 -1.74
CA ARG A 82 -5.75 9.34 -0.36
C ARG A 82 -4.33 8.94 0.02
N LEU A 83 -3.55 8.42 -0.92
CA LEU A 83 -2.15 8.05 -0.68
C LEU A 83 -1.21 9.26 -0.75
N ASN A 84 -1.48 10.20 -1.65
CA ASN A 84 -0.60 11.34 -1.96
C ASN A 84 -0.70 12.49 -0.94
N VAL A 85 -1.17 12.22 0.28
CA VAL A 85 -1.22 13.21 1.38
C VAL A 85 0.19 13.59 1.85
N PHE A 86 1.11 12.61 1.85
CA PHE A 86 2.52 12.83 2.19
C PHE A 86 3.41 11.93 1.35
N THR A 87 4.18 12.54 0.45
CA THR A 87 5.01 11.82 -0.53
C THR A 87 6.47 12.10 -0.30
N VAL A 88 7.27 11.03 -0.25
CA VAL A 88 8.72 11.08 -0.15
C VAL A 88 9.32 10.57 -1.44
N GLN A 89 10.01 11.45 -2.17
CA GLN A 89 10.74 11.07 -3.37
C GLN A 89 12.12 10.56 -2.97
N ILE A 90 12.44 9.33 -3.36
CA ILE A 90 13.75 8.71 -3.10
C ILE A 90 14.61 8.85 -4.36
N PRO A 91 15.70 9.64 -4.33
CA PRO A 91 16.56 9.79 -5.49
C PRO A 91 17.28 8.46 -5.79
N PRO A 92 17.49 8.12 -7.07
CA PRO A 92 18.24 6.94 -7.45
C PRO A 92 19.71 7.05 -7.01
N LEU A 93 20.37 5.92 -6.80
CA LEU A 93 21.74 5.89 -6.27
C LEU A 93 22.76 6.69 -7.10
N ARG A 94 22.55 6.82 -8.42
CA ARG A 94 23.37 7.66 -9.32
C ARG A 94 23.42 9.14 -8.93
N GLU A 95 22.40 9.63 -8.23
CA GLU A 95 22.26 10.99 -7.69
C GLU A 95 22.71 11.09 -6.21
N ARG A 96 23.02 9.95 -5.58
CA ARG A 96 23.46 9.83 -4.18
C ARG A 96 24.81 9.11 -4.10
N ARG A 97 25.80 9.57 -4.87
CA ARG A 97 27.09 8.87 -5.03
C ARG A 97 27.89 8.74 -3.73
N ASP A 98 27.75 9.68 -2.80
CA ASP A 98 28.44 9.64 -1.51
C ASP A 98 27.94 8.48 -0.64
N ASP A 99 26.69 8.04 -0.81
CA ASP A 99 26.11 6.90 -0.08
C ASP A 99 26.67 5.56 -0.57
N ILE A 100 27.29 5.50 -1.76
CA ILE A 100 27.81 4.25 -2.33
C ILE A 100 28.86 3.63 -1.40
N PHE A 101 29.77 4.45 -0.88
CA PHE A 101 30.83 3.95 0.02
C PHE A 101 30.23 3.38 1.30
N LEU A 102 29.26 4.08 1.91
CA LEU A 102 28.58 3.62 3.12
C LEU A 102 27.78 2.33 2.91
N LEU A 103 27.16 2.17 1.73
CA LEU A 103 26.35 0.98 1.42
C LEU A 103 27.19 -0.27 1.12
N VAL A 104 28.41 -0.12 0.59
CA VAL A 104 29.30 -1.26 0.29
C VAL A 104 29.94 -1.84 1.56
N GLU A 105 30.09 -1.03 2.61
CA GLU A 105 30.72 -1.44 3.87
C GLU A 105 29.76 -2.10 4.87
N HIS A 106 28.44 -2.11 4.61
CA HIS A 106 27.40 -2.69 5.48
C HIS A 106 27.11 -4.17 5.15
#